data_AF-A0A7L4NZP0-F1
#
_entry.id   AF-A0A7L4NZP0-F1
#
_cell.length_a   1.000
_cell.length_b   1.000
_cell.length_c   1.000
_cell.angle_alpha   90.00
_cell.angle_beta   90.00
_cell.angle_gamma   90.00
#
_symmetry.space_group_name_H-M   'P 1'
#
loop_
_entity.id
_entity.type
_entity.pdbx_description
1 polymer ?
#
loop_
_entity_poly.entity_id
_entity_poly.type
_entity_poly.pdbx_seq_one_letter_code
_entity_poly.pdbx_strand_id
1 'polypeptide(L)'
;MEIREIVKDSLSYPLTNWKSYLILGVILIITSLYIEIWWSFYPNAGLPFGVIIVELVTGILSLGYLIKIFKSTVDCENVLPKFNGLLNIIVDGFKGILVIIIYAIPFSILFLGVALFLRANGYSSNDIFGLTTLLMTICTVVIIPIITLSLANMAFEGKLSSAFSSSEIRDDIDDIGWGNFIALYFILGIIYISPNHISTALNYLLGWIDPFLIVTIIKYLIIIPYLYIFATRTFAVIYRSSVV
;
A
#
# COMPACT_ATOMS: atom_id res chain seq x y z
N MET A 1 9.32 22.08 -6.30
CA MET A 1 9.31 22.13 -4.82
C MET A 1 10.45 21.27 -4.34
N GLU A 2 11.24 21.70 -3.36
CA GLU A 2 12.29 20.82 -2.85
C GLU A 2 11.66 19.60 -2.17
N ILE A 3 12.27 18.42 -2.30
CA ILE A 3 11.71 17.17 -1.74
C ILE A 3 11.42 17.28 -0.24
N ARG A 4 12.23 18.09 0.48
CA ARG A 4 12.04 18.41 1.88
C ARG A 4 10.71 19.12 2.15
N GLU A 5 10.34 20.08 1.30
CA GLU A 5 9.08 20.81 1.42
C GLU A 5 7.89 19.89 1.12
N ILE A 6 8.03 19.01 0.11
CA ILE A 6 7.00 18.02 -0.24
C ILE A 6 6.73 17.09 0.94
N VAL A 7 7.79 16.54 1.53
CA VAL A 7 7.68 15.67 2.70
C VAL A 7 7.06 16.41 3.88
N LYS A 8 7.49 17.65 4.14
CA LYS A 8 6.95 18.47 5.24
C LYS A 8 5.46 18.77 5.07
N ASP A 9 5.02 19.15 3.88
CA ASP A 9 3.61 19.37 3.54
C ASP A 9 2.81 18.08 3.79
N SER A 10 3.31 16.98 3.21
CA SER A 10 2.64 15.69 3.23
C SER A 10 2.49 15.12 4.65
N LEU A 11 3.43 15.38 5.57
CA LEU A 11 3.34 14.93 6.97
C LEU A 11 2.16 15.55 7.71
N SER A 12 1.78 16.79 7.36
CA SER A 12 0.65 17.48 7.99
C SER A 12 -0.70 17.12 7.36
N TYR A 13 -0.68 16.66 6.10
CA TYR A 13 -1.87 16.41 5.29
C TYR A 13 -2.87 15.41 5.92
N PRO A 14 -2.47 14.24 6.47
CA PRO A 14 -3.42 13.31 7.10
C PRO A 14 -4.27 13.91 8.22
N LEU A 15 -3.72 14.91 8.93
CA LEU A 15 -4.34 15.51 10.11
C LEU A 15 -5.34 16.62 9.74
N THR A 16 -5.36 17.07 8.48
CA THR A 16 -6.27 18.12 8.00
C THR A 16 -7.75 17.71 8.04
N ASN A 17 -8.04 16.40 8.03
CA ASN A 17 -9.40 15.86 8.16
C ASN A 17 -9.41 14.57 8.98
N TRP A 18 -9.35 14.71 10.30
CA TRP A 18 -9.31 13.60 11.25
C TRP A 18 -10.43 12.57 11.05
N LYS A 19 -11.63 13.01 10.63
CA LYS A 19 -12.77 12.11 10.41
C LYS A 19 -12.49 11.13 9.26
N SER A 20 -12.02 11.61 8.12
CA SER A 20 -11.79 10.74 6.95
C SER A 20 -10.55 9.86 7.16
N TYR A 21 -9.55 10.40 7.85
CA TYR A 21 -8.41 9.64 8.36
C TYR A 21 -8.84 8.44 9.24
N LEU A 22 -9.69 8.66 10.25
CA LEU A 22 -10.18 7.58 11.11
C LEU A 22 -11.07 6.59 10.37
N ILE A 23 -11.88 7.03 9.39
CA ILE A 23 -12.68 6.11 8.57
C ILE A 23 -11.78 5.12 7.82
N LEU A 24 -10.67 5.61 7.23
CA LEU A 24 -9.69 4.72 6.60
C LEU A 24 -9.07 3.75 7.61
N GLY A 25 -8.73 4.22 8.81
CA GLY A 25 -8.24 3.36 9.89
C GLY A 25 -9.23 2.27 10.30
N VAL A 26 -10.52 2.60 10.41
CA VAL A 26 -11.59 1.62 10.69
C VAL A 26 -11.73 0.60 9.55
N ILE A 27 -11.55 1.00 8.29
CA ILE A 27 -11.56 0.05 7.16
C ILE A 27 -10.39 -0.94 7.27
N LEU A 28 -9.18 -0.44 7.54
CA LEU A 28 -7.97 -1.27 7.58
C LEU A 28 -7.92 -2.22 8.78
N ILE A 29 -8.40 -1.78 9.94
CA ILE A 29 -8.37 -2.61 11.16
C ILE A 29 -9.34 -3.80 11.11
N ILE A 30 -10.40 -3.75 10.29
CA ILE A 30 -11.40 -4.83 10.22
C ILE A 30 -10.76 -6.16 9.81
N THR A 31 -9.95 -6.19 8.74
CA THR A 31 -9.29 -7.44 8.34
C THR A 31 -8.34 -7.91 9.44
N SER A 32 -7.55 -7.00 10.01
CA SER A 32 -6.53 -7.36 11.00
C SER A 32 -7.17 -7.95 12.25
N LEU A 33 -8.19 -7.31 12.82
CA LEU A 33 -8.89 -7.87 13.99
C LEU A 33 -9.53 -9.21 13.68
N TYR A 34 -10.09 -9.41 12.49
CA TYR A 34 -10.66 -10.69 12.12
C TYR A 34 -9.59 -11.80 12.11
N ILE A 35 -8.41 -11.54 11.56
CA ILE A 35 -7.28 -12.48 11.58
C ILE A 35 -6.85 -12.76 13.03
N GLU A 36 -6.64 -11.74 13.86
CA GLU A 36 -6.17 -11.94 15.24
C GLU A 36 -7.16 -12.75 16.07
N ILE A 37 -8.46 -12.43 15.95
CA ILE A 37 -9.51 -13.16 16.65
C ILE A 37 -9.54 -14.62 16.17
N TRP A 38 -9.45 -14.86 14.86
CA TRP A 38 -9.42 -16.23 14.32
C TRP A 38 -8.26 -17.03 14.91
N TRP A 39 -7.06 -16.46 14.94
CA TRP A 39 -5.86 -17.16 15.42
C TRP A 39 -5.92 -17.41 16.93
N SER A 40 -6.56 -16.52 17.69
CA SER A 40 -6.79 -16.71 19.13
C SER A 40 -7.69 -17.92 19.43
N PHE A 41 -8.76 -18.12 18.64
CA PHE A 41 -9.68 -19.25 18.82
C PHE A 41 -9.19 -20.53 18.13
N TYR A 42 -8.45 -20.41 17.03
CA TYR A 42 -8.05 -21.52 16.15
C TYR A 42 -6.55 -21.46 15.79
N PRO A 43 -5.62 -21.57 16.75
CA PRO A 43 -4.19 -21.28 16.56
C PRO A 43 -3.47 -22.19 15.55
N ASN A 44 -4.01 -23.38 15.28
CA ASN A 44 -3.43 -24.34 14.33
C ASN A 44 -4.25 -24.45 13.03
N ALA A 45 -5.32 -23.65 12.88
CA ALA A 45 -6.11 -23.63 11.66
C ALA A 45 -5.45 -22.74 10.59
N GLY A 46 -5.68 -23.09 9.33
CA GLY A 46 -5.36 -22.18 8.23
C GLY A 46 -6.22 -20.90 8.27
N LEU A 47 -5.92 -19.96 7.38
CA LEU A 47 -6.72 -18.74 7.23
C LEU A 47 -8.15 -19.10 6.79
N PRO A 48 -9.19 -18.52 7.43
CA PRO A 48 -10.57 -18.79 7.05
C PRO A 48 -10.87 -18.11 5.72
N PHE A 49 -11.64 -18.78 4.84
CA PHE A 49 -12.06 -18.19 3.56
C PHE A 49 -12.72 -16.82 3.71
N GLY A 50 -13.42 -16.58 4.84
CA GLY A 50 -14.03 -15.30 5.13
C GLY A 50 -13.03 -14.14 5.19
N VAL A 51 -11.79 -14.37 5.65
CA VAL A 51 -10.76 -13.31 5.70
C VAL A 51 -10.43 -12.81 4.30
N ILE A 52 -10.41 -13.69 3.29
CA ILE A 52 -10.13 -13.30 1.91
C ILE A 52 -11.21 -12.36 1.38
N ILE A 53 -12.48 -12.65 1.69
CA ILE A 53 -13.61 -11.80 1.29
C ILE A 53 -13.53 -10.44 1.99
N VAL A 54 -13.27 -10.45 3.30
CA VAL A 54 -13.13 -9.21 4.08
C VAL A 54 -11.98 -8.36 3.56
N GLU A 55 -10.82 -8.96 3.30
CA GLU A 55 -9.65 -8.27 2.75
C GLU A 55 -9.90 -7.71 1.36
N LEU A 56 -10.64 -8.43 0.52
CA LEU A 56 -11.04 -7.90 -0.79
C LEU A 56 -11.91 -6.65 -0.64
N VAL A 57 -12.88 -6.67 0.28
CA VAL A 57 -13.78 -5.53 0.51
C VAL A 57 -13.03 -4.33 1.10
N THR A 58 -12.23 -4.54 2.14
CA THR A 58 -11.44 -3.47 2.78
C THR A 58 -10.34 -2.96 1.84
N GLY A 59 -9.74 -3.83 1.03
CA GLY A 59 -8.81 -3.51 -0.05
C GLY A 59 -9.41 -2.60 -1.13
N ILE A 60 -10.63 -2.90 -1.61
CA ILE A 60 -11.34 -2.04 -2.57
C ILE A 60 -11.57 -0.65 -1.97
N LEU A 61 -12.08 -0.57 -0.75
CA LEU A 61 -12.43 0.70 -0.12
C LEU A 61 -11.20 1.55 0.19
N SER A 62 -10.14 0.92 0.73
CA SER A 62 -8.90 1.62 1.05
C SER A 62 -8.22 2.14 -0.21
N LEU A 63 -8.00 1.29 -1.21
CA LEU A 63 -7.33 1.68 -2.45
C LEU A 63 -8.12 2.73 -3.24
N GLY A 64 -9.44 2.58 -3.30
CA GLY A 64 -10.33 3.56 -3.92
C GLY A 64 -10.26 4.93 -3.25
N TYR A 65 -10.14 4.96 -1.92
CA TYR A 65 -9.97 6.21 -1.21
C TYR A 65 -8.56 6.80 -1.41
N LEU A 66 -7.50 6.00 -1.49
CA LEU A 66 -6.17 6.49 -1.85
C LEU A 66 -6.15 7.11 -3.25
N ILE A 67 -6.82 6.51 -4.24
CA ILE A 67 -6.98 7.09 -5.58
C ILE A 67 -7.73 8.43 -5.52
N LYS A 68 -8.73 8.57 -4.64
CA LYS A 68 -9.42 9.84 -4.42
C LYS A 68 -8.50 10.93 -3.85
N ILE A 69 -7.65 10.58 -2.89
CA ILE A 69 -6.64 11.49 -2.31
C ILE A 69 -5.63 11.92 -3.38
N PHE A 70 -5.27 11.00 -4.27
CA PHE A 70 -4.40 11.29 -5.39
C PHE A 70 -5.03 12.37 -6.30
N LYS A 71 -6.27 12.14 -6.77
CA LYS A 71 -7.01 13.09 -7.62
C LYS A 71 -7.10 14.47 -6.97
N SER A 72 -7.52 14.54 -5.71
CA SER A 72 -7.64 15.82 -4.99
C SER A 72 -6.30 16.56 -4.87
N THR A 73 -5.19 15.83 -4.70
CA THR A 73 -3.87 16.42 -4.61
C THR A 73 -3.42 17.03 -5.94
N VAL A 74 -3.68 16.34 -7.05
CA VAL A 74 -3.39 16.86 -8.38
C VAL A 74 -4.24 18.12 -8.65
N ASP A 75 -5.49 18.13 -8.19
CA ASP A 75 -6.39 19.29 -8.25
C ASP A 75 -6.02 20.44 -7.28
N CYS A 76 -4.81 20.42 -6.69
CA CYS A 76 -4.30 21.43 -5.75
C CYS A 76 -5.05 21.53 -4.42
N GLU A 77 -5.86 20.53 -4.05
CA GLU A 77 -6.52 20.54 -2.75
C GLU A 77 -5.50 20.22 -1.65
N ASN A 78 -5.40 21.09 -0.66
CA ASN A 78 -4.47 20.95 0.48
C ASN A 78 -5.15 20.36 1.73
N VAL A 79 -6.39 19.88 1.59
CA VAL A 79 -7.16 19.28 2.67
C VAL A 79 -7.55 17.86 2.27
N LEU A 80 -7.37 16.92 3.19
CA LEU A 80 -7.72 15.52 2.98
C LEU A 80 -9.22 15.39 2.60
N PRO A 81 -9.55 14.83 1.43
CA PRO A 81 -10.92 14.80 0.92
C PRO A 81 -11.84 13.99 1.83
N LYS A 82 -13.09 14.43 1.94
CA LYS A 82 -14.11 13.72 2.73
C LYS A 82 -14.30 12.29 2.20
N PHE A 83 -14.46 11.32 3.11
CA PHE A 83 -14.89 9.97 2.76
C PHE A 83 -16.38 9.97 2.37
N ASN A 84 -16.68 10.39 1.15
CA ASN A 84 -18.01 10.43 0.54
C ASN A 84 -17.93 9.96 -0.93
N GLY A 85 -19.09 9.78 -1.57
CA GLY A 85 -19.14 9.26 -2.94
C GLY A 85 -18.69 7.80 -2.99
N LEU A 86 -19.30 6.95 -2.14
CA LEU A 86 -18.92 5.56 -1.95
C LEU A 86 -18.82 4.77 -3.26
N LEU A 87 -19.74 5.02 -4.20
CA LEU A 87 -19.72 4.37 -5.52
C LEU A 87 -18.44 4.69 -6.29
N ASN A 88 -17.99 5.95 -6.30
CA ASN A 88 -16.76 6.33 -6.98
C ASN A 88 -15.54 5.71 -6.30
N ILE A 89 -15.52 5.69 -4.96
CA ILE A 89 -14.47 5.02 -4.19
C ILE A 89 -14.42 3.53 -4.56
N ILE A 90 -15.55 2.83 -4.59
CA ILE A 90 -15.61 1.42 -4.95
C ILE A 90 -15.12 1.18 -6.38
N VAL A 91 -15.60 1.97 -7.36
CA VAL A 91 -15.22 1.83 -8.77
C VAL A 91 -13.73 2.07 -8.96
N ASP A 92 -13.18 3.13 -8.37
CA ASP A 92 -11.74 3.42 -8.43
C ASP A 92 -10.93 2.32 -7.70
N GLY A 93 -11.44 1.79 -6.59
CA GLY A 93 -10.84 0.68 -5.86
C GLY A 93 -10.75 -0.60 -6.67
N PHE A 94 -11.84 -0.98 -7.36
CA PHE A 94 -11.83 -2.13 -8.27
C PHE A 94 -10.81 -1.94 -9.41
N LYS A 95 -10.78 -0.76 -10.03
CA LYS A 95 -9.77 -0.44 -11.06
C LYS A 95 -8.36 -0.58 -10.50
N GLY A 96 -8.10 -0.04 -9.30
CA GLY A 96 -6.80 -0.14 -8.65
C GLY A 96 -6.38 -1.60 -8.37
N ILE A 97 -7.30 -2.44 -7.91
CA ILE A 97 -7.01 -3.87 -7.68
C ILE A 97 -6.67 -4.57 -8.99
N LEU A 98 -7.37 -4.26 -10.08
CA LEU A 98 -7.04 -4.81 -11.40
C LEU A 98 -5.62 -4.43 -11.83
N VAL A 99 -5.22 -3.17 -11.60
CA VAL A 99 -3.84 -2.73 -11.85
C VAL A 99 -2.85 -3.56 -11.02
N ILE A 100 -3.05 -3.66 -9.70
CA ILE A 100 -2.16 -4.45 -8.83
C ILE A 100 -2.07 -5.90 -9.29
N ILE A 101 -3.19 -6.55 -9.62
CA ILE A 101 -3.23 -7.93 -10.10
C ILE A 101 -2.44 -8.07 -11.41
N ILE A 102 -2.66 -7.18 -12.39
CA ILE A 102 -1.98 -7.24 -13.68
C ILE A 102 -0.47 -7.09 -13.51
N TYR A 103 -0.03 -6.14 -12.67
CA TYR A 103 1.39 -5.96 -12.35
C TYR A 103 1.97 -7.13 -11.55
N ALA A 104 1.16 -7.85 -10.76
CA ALA A 104 1.61 -9.00 -9.96
C ALA A 104 1.78 -10.30 -10.78
N ILE A 105 1.12 -10.43 -11.94
CA ILE A 105 1.14 -11.66 -12.75
C ILE A 105 2.56 -12.08 -13.17
N PRO A 106 3.40 -11.21 -13.79
CA PRO A 106 4.74 -11.61 -14.25
C PRO A 106 5.60 -12.15 -13.10
N PHE A 107 5.51 -11.51 -11.94
CA PHE A 107 6.24 -11.90 -10.74
C PHE A 107 5.72 -13.23 -10.20
N SER A 108 4.40 -13.42 -10.13
CA SER A 108 3.78 -14.67 -9.68
C SER A 108 4.22 -15.86 -10.54
N ILE A 109 4.30 -15.69 -11.86
CA ILE A 109 4.80 -16.72 -12.79
C ILE A 109 6.29 -17.01 -12.53
N LEU A 110 7.11 -15.97 -12.36
CA LEU A 110 8.53 -16.12 -12.03
C LEU A 110 8.73 -16.91 -10.73
N PHE A 111 8.00 -16.57 -9.67
CA PHE A 111 8.12 -17.25 -8.38
C PHE A 111 7.69 -18.71 -8.45
N LEU A 112 6.61 -19.00 -9.17
CA LEU A 112 6.18 -20.37 -9.39
C LEU A 112 7.27 -21.17 -10.13
N GLY A 113 7.87 -20.58 -11.17
CA GLY A 113 8.97 -21.20 -11.92
C GLY A 113 10.19 -21.50 -11.04
N VAL A 114 10.63 -20.53 -10.22
CA VAL A 114 11.75 -20.71 -9.28
C VAL A 114 11.44 -21.79 -8.24
N ALA A 115 10.24 -21.76 -7.65
CA ALA A 115 9.83 -22.75 -6.65
C ALA A 115 9.81 -24.18 -7.23
N LEU A 116 9.26 -24.35 -8.44
CA LEU A 116 9.23 -25.65 -9.12
C LEU A 116 10.63 -26.13 -9.50
N PHE A 117 11.50 -25.24 -9.98
CA PHE A 117 12.89 -25.57 -10.29
C PHE A 117 13.65 -26.06 -9.06
N LEU A 118 13.57 -25.33 -7.94
CA LEU A 118 14.23 -25.73 -6.69
C LEU A 118 13.68 -27.05 -6.17
N ARG A 119 12.35 -27.24 -6.24
CA ARG A 119 11.73 -28.51 -5.85
C ARG A 119 12.23 -29.68 -6.69
N ALA A 120 12.38 -29.49 -8.00
CA ALA A 120 12.91 -30.52 -8.90
C ALA A 120 14.38 -30.88 -8.60
N ASN A 121 15.15 -29.97 -8.02
CA ASN A 121 16.54 -30.17 -7.63
C ASN A 121 16.70 -30.66 -6.17
N GLY A 122 15.62 -31.07 -5.51
CA GLY A 122 15.67 -31.70 -4.19
C GLY A 122 15.83 -30.75 -3.00
N TYR A 123 15.64 -29.45 -3.19
CA TYR A 123 15.66 -28.49 -2.08
C TYR A 123 14.47 -28.74 -1.12
N SER A 124 14.70 -28.52 0.17
CA SER A 124 13.66 -28.71 1.18
C SER A 124 12.55 -27.65 1.03
N SER A 125 11.34 -27.95 1.52
CA SER A 125 10.25 -26.97 1.52
C SER A 125 10.60 -25.69 2.26
N ASN A 126 11.43 -25.77 3.30
CA ASN A 126 11.86 -24.62 4.09
C ASN A 126 12.83 -23.74 3.31
N ASP A 127 13.78 -24.33 2.58
CA ASP A 127 14.73 -23.58 1.75
C ASP A 127 14.00 -22.84 0.62
N ILE A 128 13.04 -23.53 -0.02
CA ILE A 128 12.20 -22.94 -1.06
C ILE A 128 11.38 -21.78 -0.51
N PHE A 129 10.72 -21.98 0.64
CA PHE A 129 9.93 -20.93 1.28
C PHE A 129 10.78 -19.72 1.66
N GLY A 130 11.95 -19.94 2.28
CA GLY A 130 12.86 -18.86 2.67
C GLY A 130 13.33 -18.04 1.46
N LEU A 131 13.81 -18.71 0.41
CA LEU A 131 14.33 -18.03 -0.78
C LEU A 131 13.22 -17.31 -1.56
N THR A 132 12.07 -17.95 -1.76
CA THR A 132 10.93 -17.33 -2.46
C THR A 132 10.41 -16.12 -1.69
N THR A 133 10.33 -16.18 -0.36
CA THR A 133 9.92 -15.04 0.49
C THR A 133 10.90 -13.87 0.39
N LEU A 134 12.21 -14.15 0.38
CA LEU A 134 13.24 -13.13 0.20
C LEU A 134 13.08 -12.43 -1.17
N LEU A 135 12.95 -13.22 -2.25
CA LEU A 135 12.79 -12.68 -3.59
C LEU A 135 11.48 -11.88 -3.75
N MET A 136 10.38 -12.37 -3.19
CA MET A 136 9.09 -11.65 -3.12
C MET A 136 9.25 -10.28 -2.46
N THR A 137 9.97 -10.22 -1.34
CA THR A 137 10.20 -8.98 -0.60
C THR A 137 10.99 -7.98 -1.45
N ILE A 138 12.07 -8.43 -2.10
CA ILE A 138 12.88 -7.58 -2.98
C ILE A 138 12.03 -7.07 -4.15
N CYS A 139 11.30 -7.95 -4.83
CA CYS A 139 10.46 -7.56 -5.97
C CYS A 139 9.33 -6.61 -5.57
N THR A 140 8.74 -6.79 -4.38
CA THR A 140 7.69 -5.90 -3.86
C THR A 140 8.23 -4.48 -3.67
N VAL A 141 9.42 -4.35 -3.10
CA VAL A 141 10.06 -3.04 -2.93
C VAL A 141 10.35 -2.39 -4.28
N VAL A 142 10.71 -3.17 -5.30
CA VAL A 142 10.95 -2.68 -6.68
C VAL A 142 9.68 -2.27 -7.40
N ILE A 143 8.60 -3.03 -7.25
CA ILE A 143 7.38 -2.84 -8.06
C ILE A 143 6.45 -1.77 -7.49
N ILE A 144 6.45 -1.53 -6.17
CA ILE A 144 5.53 -0.60 -5.51
C ILE A 144 5.55 0.80 -6.14
N PRO A 145 6.72 1.43 -6.39
CA PRO A 145 6.76 2.76 -7.00
C PRO A 145 6.20 2.79 -8.42
N ILE A 146 6.44 1.72 -9.19
CA ILE A 146 5.91 1.56 -10.56
C ILE A 146 4.39 1.44 -10.51
N ILE A 147 3.84 0.59 -9.63
CA ILE A 147 2.39 0.47 -9.43
C ILE A 147 1.81 1.80 -8.98
N THR A 148 2.48 2.52 -8.09
CA THR A 148 1.98 3.81 -7.60
C THR A 148 1.93 4.84 -8.73
N LEU A 149 2.94 4.85 -9.62
CA LEU A 149 2.96 5.70 -10.81
C LEU A 149 1.89 5.32 -11.83
N SER A 150 1.66 4.02 -11.98
CA SER A 150 0.59 3.48 -12.82
C SER A 150 -0.80 3.90 -12.31
N LEU A 151 -1.02 3.81 -11.00
CA LEU A 151 -2.26 4.26 -10.36
C LEU A 151 -2.43 5.78 -10.44
N ALA A 152 -1.34 6.52 -10.38
CA ALA A 152 -1.32 7.97 -10.57
C ALA A 152 -1.76 8.37 -11.98
N ASN A 153 -1.14 7.78 -13.01
CA ASN A 153 -1.51 8.04 -14.40
C ASN A 153 -2.97 7.65 -14.66
N MET A 154 -3.43 6.52 -14.13
CA MET A 154 -4.84 6.13 -14.18
C MET A 154 -5.78 7.14 -13.50
N ALA A 155 -5.37 7.67 -12.36
CA ALA A 155 -6.16 8.62 -11.60
C ALA A 155 -6.25 9.97 -12.30
N PHE A 156 -5.16 10.40 -12.95
CA PHE A 156 -5.06 11.62 -13.74
C PHE A 156 -5.88 11.55 -15.03
N GLU A 157 -5.65 10.50 -15.84
CA GLU A 157 -6.33 10.30 -17.13
C GLU A 157 -7.79 9.80 -16.98
N GLY A 158 -8.16 9.30 -15.80
CA GLY A 158 -9.48 8.76 -15.51
C GLY A 158 -9.80 7.40 -16.18
N LYS A 159 -8.84 6.82 -16.91
CA LYS A 159 -8.99 5.56 -17.68
C LYS A 159 -8.10 4.46 -17.11
N LEU A 160 -8.67 3.25 -16.98
CA LEU A 160 -7.93 2.07 -16.49
C LEU A 160 -6.72 1.73 -17.38
N SER A 161 -6.85 1.87 -18.70
CA SER A 161 -5.78 1.56 -19.66
C SER A 161 -4.53 2.41 -19.45
N SER A 162 -4.68 3.65 -18.98
CA SER A 162 -3.56 4.57 -18.73
C SER A 162 -2.63 4.06 -17.63
N ALA A 163 -3.13 3.20 -16.74
CA ALA A 163 -2.27 2.51 -15.77
C ALA A 163 -1.17 1.66 -16.42
N PHE A 164 -1.33 1.28 -17.69
CA PHE A 164 -0.41 0.38 -18.39
C PHE A 164 0.36 1.06 -19.53
N SER A 165 0.26 2.39 -19.63
CA SER A 165 1.00 3.19 -20.61
C SER A 165 2.48 3.27 -20.23
N SER A 166 3.25 2.22 -20.51
CA SER A 166 4.65 2.12 -20.08
C SER A 166 5.57 3.21 -20.64
N SER A 167 5.23 3.78 -21.79
CA SER A 167 5.95 4.94 -22.34
C SER A 167 5.73 6.18 -21.49
N GLU A 168 4.47 6.51 -21.20
CA GLU A 168 4.10 7.66 -20.36
C GLU A 168 4.71 7.53 -18.96
N ILE A 169 4.61 6.34 -18.35
CA ILE A 169 5.20 6.05 -17.03
C ILE A 169 6.72 6.26 -17.03
N ARG A 170 7.41 5.92 -18.13
CA ARG A 170 8.87 6.14 -18.21
C ARG A 170 9.19 7.61 -18.37
N ASP A 171 8.44 8.31 -19.23
CA ASP A 171 8.63 9.73 -19.47
C ASP A 171 8.36 10.53 -18.17
N ASP A 172 7.31 10.16 -17.41
CA ASP A 172 7.04 10.68 -16.06
C ASP A 172 8.21 10.49 -15.09
N ILE A 173 8.90 9.33 -15.12
CA ILE A 173 10.08 9.08 -14.27
C ILE A 173 11.24 10.00 -14.66
N ASP A 174 11.47 10.17 -15.95
CA ASP A 174 12.52 11.03 -16.48
C ASP A 174 12.26 12.49 -16.10
N ASP A 175 11.00 12.93 -16.16
CA ASP A 175 10.56 14.28 -15.79
C ASP A 175 10.64 14.54 -14.27
N ILE A 176 10.27 13.57 -13.43
CA ILE A 176 10.49 13.63 -11.97
C ILE A 176 11.98 13.73 -11.64
N GLY A 177 12.81 13.09 -12.48
CA GLY A 177 14.24 12.91 -12.29
C GLY A 177 14.57 11.72 -11.40
N TRP A 178 15.49 10.86 -11.87
CA TRP A 178 15.89 9.62 -11.22
C TRP A 178 16.30 9.76 -9.75
N GLY A 179 16.95 10.88 -9.37
CA GLY A 179 17.32 11.13 -7.97
C GLY A 179 16.11 11.29 -7.04
N ASN A 180 15.09 12.05 -7.48
CA ASN A 180 13.85 12.25 -6.73
C ASN A 180 13.00 10.97 -6.73
N PHE A 181 12.98 10.25 -7.85
CA PHE A 181 12.32 8.95 -7.94
C PHE A 181 12.92 7.91 -6.98
N ILE A 182 14.25 7.86 -6.86
CA ILE A 182 14.93 7.00 -5.87
C ILE A 182 14.60 7.45 -4.44
N ALA A 183 14.52 8.74 -4.16
CA ALA A 183 14.11 9.20 -2.83
C ALA A 183 12.67 8.80 -2.48
N LEU A 184 11.74 8.86 -3.45
CA LEU A 184 10.40 8.31 -3.33
C LEU A 184 10.41 6.80 -3.04
N TYR A 185 11.26 6.07 -3.74
CA TYR A 185 11.47 4.63 -3.52
C TYR A 185 11.86 4.33 -2.07
N PHE A 186 12.79 5.10 -1.49
CA PHE A 186 13.16 4.97 -0.08
C PHE A 186 12.01 5.31 0.87
N ILE A 187 11.25 6.38 0.60
CA ILE A 187 10.10 6.78 1.43
C ILE A 187 9.04 5.67 1.43
N LEU A 188 8.63 5.20 0.25
CA LEU A 188 7.62 4.14 0.10
C LEU A 188 8.11 2.80 0.67
N GLY A 189 9.38 2.45 0.44
CA GLY A 189 10.00 1.24 1.00
C GLY A 189 10.01 1.25 2.52
N ILE A 190 10.42 2.36 3.16
CA ILE A 190 10.36 2.51 4.62
C ILE A 190 8.92 2.39 5.11
N ILE A 191 7.96 3.04 4.46
CA ILE A 191 6.54 2.98 4.84
C ILE A 191 5.99 1.55 4.74
N TYR A 192 6.41 0.77 3.76
CA TYR A 192 5.92 -0.59 3.57
C TYR A 192 6.58 -1.62 4.50
N ILE A 193 7.86 -1.40 4.86
CA ILE A 193 8.63 -2.29 5.76
C ILE A 193 8.37 -1.94 7.24
N SER A 194 8.18 -0.66 7.56
CA SER A 194 8.04 -0.16 8.93
C SER A 194 6.91 -0.78 9.77
N PRO A 195 5.73 -1.19 9.26
CA PRO A 195 4.63 -1.64 10.11
C PRO A 195 4.97 -2.89 10.92
N ASN A 196 5.83 -3.76 10.39
CA ASN A 196 6.30 -4.96 11.10
C ASN A 196 7.25 -4.60 12.25
N HIS A 197 8.16 -3.65 12.03
CA HIS A 197 9.08 -3.18 13.08
C HIS A 197 8.39 -2.33 14.15
N ILE A 198 7.37 -1.55 13.76
CA ILE A 198 6.54 -0.77 14.67
C ILE A 198 5.81 -1.68 15.66
N SER A 199 5.34 -2.85 15.20
CA SER A 199 4.67 -3.83 16.06
C SER A 199 5.62 -4.32 17.16
N THR A 200 6.86 -4.65 16.80
CA THR A 200 7.89 -5.07 17.75
C THR A 200 8.22 -3.97 18.78
N ALA A 201 8.41 -2.73 18.33
CA ALA A 201 8.70 -1.61 19.23
C ALA A 201 7.53 -1.34 20.21
N LEU A 202 6.29 -1.36 19.72
CA LEU A 202 5.10 -1.18 20.55
C LEU A 202 4.95 -2.33 21.56
N ASN A 203 5.24 -3.57 21.18
CA ASN A 203 5.21 -4.70 22.11
C ASN A 203 6.25 -4.56 23.24
N TYR A 204 7.45 -4.03 22.96
CA TYR A 204 8.43 -3.74 24.01
C TYR A 204 7.96 -2.63 24.96
N LEU A 205 7.27 -1.60 24.44
CA LEU A 205 6.78 -0.47 25.24
C LEU A 205 5.53 -0.80 26.05
N LEU A 206 4.62 -1.59 25.49
CA LEU A 206 3.29 -1.86 26.03
C LEU A 206 3.12 -3.28 26.60
N GLY A 207 4.19 -4.08 26.62
CA GLY A 207 4.21 -5.51 26.98
C GLY A 207 3.64 -5.89 28.36
N TRP A 208 3.28 -4.92 29.18
CA TRP A 208 2.74 -5.05 30.53
C TRP A 208 1.20 -5.11 30.55
N ILE A 209 0.55 -4.78 29.44
CA ILE A 209 -0.89 -4.90 29.18
C ILE A 209 -1.02 -5.90 28.03
N ASP A 210 -2.03 -6.79 28.01
CA ASP A 210 -2.19 -7.82 26.97
C ASP A 210 -1.89 -7.25 25.56
N PRO A 211 -0.66 -7.45 25.03
CA PRO A 211 -0.05 -6.45 24.16
C PRO A 211 -0.69 -6.48 22.78
N PHE A 212 -1.22 -7.64 22.42
CA PHE A 212 -1.44 -7.98 21.04
C PHE A 212 -2.62 -7.20 20.44
N LEU A 213 -3.77 -7.19 21.12
CA LEU A 213 -4.95 -6.47 20.63
C LEU A 213 -4.76 -4.94 20.63
N ILE A 214 -4.16 -4.39 21.69
CA ILE A 214 -3.94 -2.93 21.78
C ILE A 214 -2.93 -2.47 20.73
N VAL A 215 -1.84 -3.22 20.55
CA VAL A 215 -0.82 -2.91 19.53
C VAL A 215 -1.43 -2.99 18.13
N THR A 216 -2.23 -4.01 17.84
CA THR A 216 -2.96 -4.12 16.57
C THR A 216 -3.92 -2.95 16.37
N ILE A 217 -4.67 -2.54 17.41
CA ILE A 217 -5.57 -1.40 17.32
C ILE A 217 -4.82 -0.11 16.96
N ILE A 218 -3.77 0.22 17.71
CA ILE A 218 -2.99 1.45 17.46
C ILE A 218 -2.36 1.42 16.06
N LYS A 219 -1.79 0.28 15.67
CA LYS A 219 -1.12 0.10 14.39
C LYS A 219 -2.07 0.35 13.21
N TYR A 220 -3.21 -0.35 13.18
CA TYR A 220 -4.10 -0.31 12.02
C TYR A 220 -5.11 0.84 12.04
N LEU A 221 -5.47 1.36 13.21
CA LEU A 221 -6.39 2.50 13.32
C LEU A 221 -5.68 3.84 13.13
N ILE A 222 -4.42 3.95 13.56
CA ILE A 222 -3.71 5.24 13.64
C ILE A 222 -2.50 5.26 12.71
N ILE A 223 -1.57 4.33 12.87
CA ILE A 223 -0.25 4.43 12.24
C ILE A 223 -0.32 4.14 10.73
N ILE A 224 -0.87 2.99 10.34
CA ILE A 224 -0.95 2.59 8.92
C ILE A 224 -1.76 3.57 8.07
N PRO A 225 -2.99 4.01 8.43
CA PRO A 225 -3.71 4.97 7.62
C PRO A 225 -2.98 6.30 7.51
N TYR A 226 -2.24 6.73 8.55
CA TYR A 226 -1.44 7.95 8.50
C TYR A 226 -0.34 7.81 7.44
N LEU A 227 0.40 6.70 7.48
CA LEU A 227 1.48 6.43 6.53
C LEU A 227 0.98 6.27 5.10
N TYR A 228 -0.18 5.64 4.88
CA TYR A 228 -0.76 5.47 3.54
C TYR A 228 -1.21 6.81 2.94
N ILE A 229 -1.86 7.67 3.73
CA ILE A 229 -2.26 9.00 3.29
C ILE A 229 -1.01 9.87 3.02
N PHE A 230 -0.03 9.85 3.92
CA PHE A 230 1.25 10.56 3.76
C PHE A 230 1.98 10.13 2.48
N ALA A 231 2.10 8.82 2.24
CA ALA A 231 2.71 8.26 1.04
C ALA A 231 2.00 8.74 -0.23
N THR A 232 0.67 8.60 -0.24
CA THR A 232 -0.17 8.96 -1.40
C THR A 232 -0.06 10.45 -1.72
N ARG A 233 -0.08 11.31 -0.68
CA ARG A 233 0.09 12.76 -0.84
C ARG A 233 1.47 13.12 -1.39
N THR A 234 2.52 12.57 -0.79
CA THR A 234 3.91 12.82 -1.21
C THR A 234 4.09 12.44 -2.68
N PHE A 235 3.57 11.28 -3.04
CA PHE A 235 3.66 10.76 -4.40
C PHE A 235 2.86 11.62 -5.38
N ALA A 236 1.64 12.00 -5.04
CA ALA A 236 0.79 12.82 -5.90
C ALA A 236 1.36 14.23 -6.15
N VAL A 237 1.99 14.85 -5.15
CA VAL A 237 2.66 16.15 -5.32
C VAL A 237 3.87 16.04 -6.27
N ILE A 238 4.64 14.95 -6.18
CA ILE A 238 5.78 14.73 -7.08
C ILE A 238 5.31 14.40 -8.49
N TYR A 239 4.34 13.49 -8.63
CA TYR A 239 3.76 13.16 -9.92
C TYR A 239 3.22 14.40 -10.64
N ARG A 240 2.52 15.27 -9.91
CA ARG A 240 2.04 16.52 -10.47
C ARG A 240 3.16 17.37 -11.09
N SER A 241 4.37 17.34 -10.52
CA SER A 241 5.50 18.10 -11.07
C SER A 241 6.06 17.54 -12.38
N SER A 242 5.70 16.31 -12.80
CA SER A 242 5.99 15.83 -14.16
C SER A 242 4.89 16.16 -15.16
N VAL A 243 3.62 16.14 -14.74
CA VAL A 243 2.48 16.29 -15.68
C VAL A 243 1.87 17.69 -15.78
N VAL A 244 2.25 18.64 -14.91
CA VAL A 244 1.76 20.04 -14.88
C VAL A 244 2.91 21.03 -14.82
#